data_AF-A0A972INP0-F1
#
_entry.id   AF-A0A972INP0-F1
#
_cell.length_a   1.000
_cell.length_b   1.000
_cell.length_c   1.000
_cell.angle_alpha   90.00
_cell.angle_beta   90.00
_cell.angle_gamma   90.00
#
_symmetry.space_group_name_H-M   'P 1'
#
loop_
_entity.id
_entity.type
_entity.pdbx_description
1 polymer ?
#
loop_
_entity_poly.entity_id
_entity_poly.type
_entity_poly.pdbx_seq_one_letter_code
_entity_poly.pdbx_strand_id
1 'polypeptide(L)'
;MKKAALRFLLICVIFLFSACFHNVNDTDFPIVRLLWPGDTQTGLGLNVFFQWIGFPTKKTEVKTREDPVIDHYVVVYAEESEWWNPANRISYTTAATGVESRVLDYNTTYRWQVFAYQEVEEADKQSSRRIVEGKSNVFSFTTMREPGEMVTIAPGQFTMGDHFHPEWEGGEIPPWYFNDQPAHAVSLTKNFEIGKYEVTNQEFLEFLNNVDVPFYEEDPAYPTEGMGWLNGRPVIETWWDDPSTGIYYDIVDKKWKIKTAWTNTNVEPNVTVPLNYAAMPVTRVSWYGATFYCDWLSRMSGYAEAYDSSCGEARIVPRDNGGYRLPTEAEWEYCARGGGGDTLYSGTSIFPANYAWFYWNSDLSDGTGRRVHEVGQKLPNELELYDMTGNVFEMCSDWWEMYCAEYAPEGCPLLMTDPAGPEQPDPPVFSFKVMRGGSWGTEDGEDGLTYLSNVRRFSIFPENTESDVGFRAARSIAGGPSR
;
A
#
# COMPACT_ATOMS: atom_id res chain seq x y z
N MET A 1 18.74 -65.08 -32.74
CA MET A 1 17.50 -65.79 -33.12
C MET A 1 16.51 -64.77 -33.64
N LYS A 2 16.02 -65.03 -34.87
CA LYS A 2 14.73 -64.63 -35.48
C LYS A 2 14.32 -63.14 -35.38
N LYS A 3 14.29 -62.41 -36.50
CA LYS A 3 13.22 -62.40 -37.54
C LYS A 3 11.87 -62.03 -36.92
N ALA A 4 11.06 -61.12 -37.44
CA ALA A 4 11.08 -60.36 -38.68
C ALA A 4 9.88 -59.38 -38.59
N ALA A 5 9.89 -58.31 -39.39
CA ALA A 5 8.90 -58.13 -40.46
C ALA A 5 7.57 -57.49 -40.03
N LEU A 6 6.92 -56.61 -40.80
CA LEU A 6 7.19 -55.97 -42.08
C LEU A 6 5.89 -55.20 -42.40
N ARG A 7 6.00 -53.89 -42.66
CA ARG A 7 5.38 -53.04 -43.72
C ARG A 7 3.86 -53.15 -43.97
N PHE A 8 3.14 -52.16 -44.52
CA PHE A 8 3.35 -51.18 -45.61
C PHE A 8 2.24 -50.11 -45.43
N LEU A 9 2.31 -48.84 -45.88
CA LEU A 9 2.50 -48.30 -47.24
C LEU A 9 2.65 -46.75 -47.09
N LEU A 10 3.75 -46.04 -47.46
CA LEU A 10 4.18 -45.56 -48.81
C LEU A 10 3.05 -44.74 -49.51
N ILE A 11 3.13 -43.49 -50.00
CA ILE A 11 4.09 -42.64 -50.77
C ILE A 11 3.42 -41.21 -50.81
N CYS A 12 4.04 -40.01 -50.68
CA CYS A 12 4.77 -39.27 -51.73
C CYS A 12 5.21 -37.85 -51.27
N VAL A 13 6.53 -37.55 -51.39
CA VAL A 13 7.17 -36.34 -51.99
C VAL A 13 6.96 -34.99 -51.26
N ILE A 14 7.89 -34.50 -50.43
CA ILE A 14 9.20 -33.87 -50.71
C ILE A 14 9.16 -32.73 -51.74
N PHE A 15 9.22 -31.49 -51.25
CA PHE A 15 10.18 -30.50 -51.77
C PHE A 15 11.06 -30.01 -50.62
N LEU A 16 12.35 -30.33 -50.74
CA LEU A 16 13.46 -29.81 -49.97
C LEU A 16 13.75 -28.38 -50.40
N PHE A 17 14.00 -27.48 -49.44
CA PHE A 17 15.28 -26.80 -49.39
C PHE A 17 15.76 -26.77 -47.94
N SER A 18 16.87 -27.47 -47.72
CA SER A 18 17.69 -27.46 -46.53
C SER A 18 18.59 -26.21 -46.55
N ALA A 19 18.68 -25.51 -45.42
CA ALA A 19 19.90 -24.84 -45.01
C ALA A 19 19.89 -24.63 -43.49
N CYS A 20 20.56 -25.56 -42.80
CA CYS A 20 21.32 -25.31 -41.58
C CYS A 20 20.61 -24.58 -40.42
N PHE A 21 19.68 -25.25 -39.74
CA PHE A 21 19.60 -25.08 -38.28
C PHE A 21 20.78 -25.85 -37.68
N HIS A 22 21.91 -25.16 -37.51
CA HIS A 22 22.83 -25.57 -36.45
C HIS A 22 22.04 -25.57 -35.14
N ASN A 23 22.25 -26.59 -34.31
CA ASN A 23 21.93 -26.52 -32.89
C ASN A 23 22.62 -25.26 -32.34
N VAL A 24 21.90 -24.16 -32.25
CA VAL A 24 22.32 -23.03 -31.45
C VAL A 24 21.86 -23.39 -30.05
N ASN A 25 22.81 -23.72 -29.18
CA ASN A 25 22.50 -23.85 -27.77
C ASN A 25 21.94 -22.49 -27.32
N ASP A 26 20.90 -22.50 -26.47
CA ASP A 26 20.31 -21.29 -25.83
C ASP A 26 21.34 -20.42 -25.05
N THR A 27 22.64 -20.76 -25.09
CA THR A 27 23.76 -20.11 -24.40
C THR A 27 24.61 -19.19 -25.27
N ASP A 28 24.32 -19.05 -26.57
CA ASP A 28 25.19 -18.33 -27.52
C ASP A 28 24.76 -16.86 -27.78
N PHE A 29 23.83 -16.32 -26.99
CA PHE A 29 23.28 -14.97 -27.16
C PHE A 29 23.33 -14.14 -25.85
N PRO A 30 23.19 -12.79 -25.93
CA PRO A 30 22.98 -11.94 -24.76
C PRO A 30 21.85 -12.48 -23.89
N ILE A 31 22.16 -12.79 -22.63
CA ILE A 31 21.15 -13.23 -21.67
C ILE A 31 20.68 -11.99 -20.93
N VAL A 32 19.41 -11.68 -21.09
CA VAL A 32 18.76 -10.59 -20.38
C VAL A 32 18.34 -11.07 -18.98
N ARG A 33 18.83 -10.40 -17.93
CA ARG A 33 18.46 -10.70 -16.53
C ARG A 33 17.76 -9.49 -15.91
N LEU A 34 16.43 -9.58 -15.87
CA LEU A 34 15.57 -8.49 -15.42
C LEU A 34 15.78 -8.22 -13.91
N LEU A 35 15.71 -6.94 -13.54
CA LEU A 35 15.49 -6.49 -12.17
C LEU A 35 14.05 -5.98 -12.13
N TRP A 36 13.13 -6.89 -11.85
CA TRP A 36 11.73 -6.60 -11.57
C TRP A 36 11.24 -7.56 -10.48
N PRO A 37 10.21 -7.18 -9.69
CA PRO A 37 9.34 -8.05 -8.93
C PRO A 37 9.26 -9.47 -9.48
N GLY A 38 9.78 -10.46 -8.78
CA GLY A 38 9.84 -11.84 -9.27
C GLY A 38 8.45 -12.43 -9.62
N ASP A 39 8.43 -13.70 -10.04
CA ASP A 39 7.24 -14.47 -10.46
C ASP A 39 6.06 -14.50 -9.46
N THR A 40 6.25 -13.94 -8.26
CA THR A 40 5.32 -13.95 -7.13
C THR A 40 4.89 -12.56 -6.65
N GLN A 41 5.30 -11.48 -7.33
CA GLN A 41 4.97 -10.13 -6.89
C GLN A 41 3.78 -9.54 -7.64
N THR A 42 2.93 -8.87 -6.87
CA THR A 42 1.70 -8.20 -7.28
C THR A 42 1.96 -6.72 -7.54
N GLY A 43 1.44 -6.19 -8.65
CA GLY A 43 1.51 -4.77 -9.05
C GLY A 43 0.30 -4.00 -8.54
N LEU A 44 0.48 -2.81 -7.97
CA LEU A 44 -0.64 -1.94 -7.61
C LEU A 44 -0.93 -1.02 -8.80
N GLY A 45 -2.14 -1.08 -9.33
CA GLY A 45 -2.62 -0.17 -10.36
C GLY A 45 -2.73 -0.76 -11.78
N LEU A 46 -3.51 -0.07 -12.61
CA LEU A 46 -3.67 -0.35 -14.05
C LEU A 46 -2.38 -0.03 -14.85
N ASN A 47 -1.40 0.57 -14.18
CA ASN A 47 -0.11 0.95 -14.74
C ASN A 47 0.98 0.06 -14.17
N VAL A 48 1.66 -0.68 -15.03
CA VAL A 48 2.80 -1.50 -14.64
C VAL A 48 4.02 -1.02 -15.40
N PHE A 49 5.06 -0.64 -14.65
CA PHE A 49 6.34 -0.25 -15.20
C PHE A 49 7.24 -1.48 -15.37
N PHE A 50 7.30 -2.06 -16.55
CA PHE A 50 8.21 -3.16 -16.83
C PHE A 50 9.64 -2.63 -16.88
N GLN A 51 10.45 -2.89 -15.85
CA GLN A 51 11.88 -2.55 -15.82
C GLN A 51 12.76 -3.77 -16.08
N TRP A 52 13.87 -3.55 -16.77
CA TRP A 52 14.82 -4.62 -17.06
C TRP A 52 16.27 -4.16 -17.15
N ILE A 53 17.20 -5.06 -16.88
CA ILE A 53 18.64 -4.85 -17.13
C ILE A 53 19.17 -5.97 -18.02
N GLY A 54 19.73 -5.60 -19.17
CA GLY A 54 20.36 -6.51 -20.10
C GLY A 54 21.86 -6.50 -19.97
N PHE A 55 22.50 -7.66 -19.94
CA PHE A 55 23.96 -7.76 -20.07
C PHE A 55 24.32 -8.57 -21.31
N PRO A 56 25.10 -8.01 -22.24
CA PRO A 56 25.68 -8.80 -23.31
C PRO A 56 26.66 -9.82 -22.74
N THR A 57 26.56 -11.09 -23.15
CA THR A 57 27.46 -12.16 -22.72
C THR A 57 28.68 -12.23 -23.65
N LYS A 58 29.87 -12.46 -23.07
CA LYS A 58 31.20 -12.32 -23.72
C LYS A 58 31.56 -13.36 -24.81
N LYS A 59 30.63 -14.10 -25.40
CA LYS A 59 30.98 -15.10 -26.43
C LYS A 59 30.91 -14.51 -27.84
N THR A 60 31.91 -13.73 -28.21
CA THR A 60 32.31 -13.63 -29.62
C THR A 60 33.28 -14.78 -29.91
N GLU A 61 32.96 -15.70 -30.82
CA GLU A 61 33.93 -16.71 -31.29
C GLU A 61 35.12 -16.07 -32.07
N VAL A 62 35.14 -14.74 -32.16
CA VAL A 62 36.08 -13.96 -32.96
C VAL A 62 36.71 -12.87 -32.10
N LYS A 63 38.03 -12.95 -31.87
CA LYS A 63 38.85 -12.01 -31.07
C LYS A 63 38.79 -10.53 -31.51
N THR A 64 38.17 -10.23 -32.64
CA THR A 64 38.20 -8.89 -33.28
C THR A 64 36.82 -8.22 -33.34
N ARG A 65 35.80 -8.77 -32.70
CA ARG A 65 34.44 -8.20 -32.73
C ARG A 65 34.16 -7.42 -31.45
N GLU A 66 33.61 -6.21 -31.59
CA GLU A 66 33.16 -5.36 -30.48
C GLU A 66 32.21 -6.14 -29.54
N ASP A 67 32.16 -5.74 -28.27
CA ASP A 67 31.25 -6.33 -27.29
C ASP A 67 29.81 -6.32 -27.84
N PRO A 68 29.00 -7.38 -27.64
CA PRO A 68 27.63 -7.40 -28.15
C PRO A 68 26.84 -6.21 -27.59
N VAL A 69 26.04 -5.57 -28.43
CA VAL A 69 25.16 -4.45 -28.05
C VAL A 69 23.72 -4.89 -28.27
N ILE A 70 22.80 -4.39 -27.45
CA ILE A 70 21.36 -4.57 -27.65
C ILE A 70 20.87 -3.32 -28.39
N ASP A 71 20.41 -3.47 -29.63
CA ASP A 71 19.99 -2.33 -30.46
C ASP A 71 18.59 -1.84 -30.09
N HIS A 72 17.69 -2.78 -29.83
CA HIS A 72 16.35 -2.52 -29.32
C HIS A 72 15.79 -3.78 -28.66
N TYR A 73 14.69 -3.63 -27.93
CA TYR A 73 13.97 -4.73 -27.34
C TYR A 73 12.47 -4.52 -27.48
N VAL A 74 11.74 -5.61 -27.35
CA VAL A 74 10.29 -5.69 -27.35
C VAL A 74 9.85 -6.29 -26.02
N VAL A 75 9.06 -5.55 -25.25
CA VAL A 75 8.36 -6.08 -24.08
C VAL A 75 6.99 -6.55 -24.52
N VAL A 76 6.61 -7.75 -24.12
CA VAL A 76 5.35 -8.37 -24.52
C VAL A 76 4.61 -8.84 -23.28
N TYR A 77 3.34 -8.49 -23.14
CA TYR A 77 2.47 -9.00 -22.09
C TYR A 77 1.06 -9.33 -22.59
N ALA A 78 0.38 -10.24 -21.88
CA ALA A 78 -1.03 -10.57 -22.09
C ALA A 78 -1.61 -11.17 -20.81
N GLU A 79 -2.94 -11.20 -20.68
CA GLU A 79 -3.60 -11.97 -19.62
C GLU A 79 -3.12 -13.43 -19.64
N GLU A 80 -3.01 -14.04 -18.47
CA GLU A 80 -2.52 -15.41 -18.34
C GLU A 80 -3.39 -16.41 -19.13
N SER A 81 -4.71 -16.20 -19.12
CA SER A 81 -5.70 -16.97 -19.89
C SER A 81 -5.48 -16.89 -21.41
N GLU A 82 -4.93 -15.79 -21.90
CA GLU A 82 -4.77 -15.45 -23.31
C GLU A 82 -3.31 -15.52 -23.80
N TRP A 83 -2.36 -15.79 -22.89
CA TRP A 83 -0.91 -15.76 -23.17
C TRP A 83 -0.48 -16.62 -24.37
N TRP A 84 -1.18 -17.73 -24.59
CA TRP A 84 -0.89 -18.67 -25.68
C TRP A 84 -1.26 -18.10 -27.07
N ASN A 85 -2.10 -17.07 -27.15
CA ASN A 85 -2.51 -16.43 -28.40
C ASN A 85 -1.61 -15.21 -28.72
N PRO A 86 -0.76 -15.28 -29.75
CA PRO A 86 0.12 -14.15 -30.10
C PRO A 86 -0.64 -12.88 -30.49
N ALA A 87 -1.89 -12.97 -30.96
CA ALA A 87 -2.68 -11.80 -31.36
C ALA A 87 -3.13 -10.94 -30.17
N ASN A 88 -3.24 -11.54 -28.98
CA ASN A 88 -3.68 -10.86 -27.75
C ASN A 88 -2.50 -10.28 -26.96
N ARG A 89 -1.27 -10.50 -27.45
CA ARG A 89 -0.06 -10.00 -26.82
C ARG A 89 0.18 -8.54 -27.19
N ILE A 90 0.15 -7.67 -26.18
CA ILE A 90 0.50 -6.27 -26.35
C ILE A 90 2.02 -6.16 -26.34
N SER A 91 2.58 -5.46 -27.33
CA SER A 91 4.03 -5.39 -27.56
C SER A 91 4.50 -3.94 -27.64
N TYR A 92 5.61 -3.63 -26.96
CA TYR A 92 6.22 -2.31 -26.91
C TYR A 92 7.67 -2.39 -27.35
N THR A 93 8.03 -1.69 -28.43
CA THR A 93 9.41 -1.57 -28.89
C THR A 93 10.02 -0.29 -28.34
N THR A 94 11.19 -0.37 -27.71
CA THR A 94 11.85 0.79 -27.10
C THR A 94 13.37 0.59 -27.02
N ALA A 95 14.08 1.70 -26.82
CA ALA A 95 15.54 1.76 -26.61
C ALA A 95 15.91 2.07 -25.15
N ALA A 96 14.92 2.30 -24.27
CA ALA A 96 15.13 2.57 -22.84
C ALA A 96 15.43 1.27 -22.04
N THR A 97 15.43 1.29 -20.71
CA THR A 97 15.52 0.07 -19.89
C THR A 97 14.19 -0.25 -19.20
N GLY A 98 13.10 0.35 -19.67
CA GLY A 98 11.76 0.05 -19.19
C GLY A 98 10.64 0.60 -20.08
N VAL A 99 9.42 0.17 -19.79
CA VAL A 99 8.20 0.66 -20.45
C VAL A 99 7.01 0.61 -19.49
N GLU A 100 6.14 1.60 -19.57
CA GLU A 100 4.91 1.67 -18.80
C GLU A 100 3.73 1.16 -19.64
N SER A 101 2.99 0.17 -19.13
CA SER A 101 1.64 -0.15 -19.62
C SER A 101 0.62 0.76 -18.94
N ARG A 102 -0.46 1.13 -19.64
CA ARG A 102 -1.52 2.01 -19.11
C ARG A 102 -2.95 1.47 -19.25
N VAL A 103 -3.09 0.21 -19.65
CA VAL A 103 -4.39 -0.43 -19.93
C VAL A 103 -4.33 -1.89 -19.50
N LEU A 104 -4.44 -2.12 -18.20
CA LEU A 104 -4.60 -3.44 -17.61
C LEU A 104 -5.95 -3.49 -16.89
N ASP A 105 -6.46 -4.68 -16.60
CA ASP A 105 -7.65 -4.89 -15.77
C ASP A 105 -7.23 -5.23 -14.33
N TYR A 106 -8.06 -4.91 -13.34
CA TYR A 106 -7.82 -5.26 -11.94
C TYR A 106 -8.09 -6.74 -11.64
N ASN A 107 -7.41 -7.28 -10.63
CA ASN A 107 -7.51 -8.68 -10.18
C ASN A 107 -7.25 -9.69 -11.31
N THR A 108 -6.39 -9.31 -12.24
CA THR A 108 -6.08 -10.09 -13.43
C THR A 108 -4.62 -10.48 -13.41
N THR A 109 -4.35 -11.77 -13.60
CA THR A 109 -2.97 -12.26 -13.75
C THR A 109 -2.52 -12.06 -15.19
N TYR A 110 -1.39 -11.40 -15.36
CA TYR A 110 -0.73 -11.18 -16.63
C TYR A 110 0.57 -11.97 -16.68
N ARG A 111 0.89 -12.46 -17.88
CA ARG A 111 2.22 -12.99 -18.22
C ARG A 111 2.96 -12.01 -19.08
N TRP A 112 4.28 -11.96 -18.94
CA TRP A 112 5.13 -11.09 -19.74
C TRP A 112 6.52 -11.66 -20.02
N GLN A 113 7.16 -11.14 -21.07
CA GLN A 113 8.47 -11.56 -21.56
C GLN A 113 9.15 -10.41 -22.32
N VAL A 114 10.49 -10.38 -22.28
CA VAL A 114 11.30 -9.44 -23.06
C VAL A 114 12.05 -10.17 -24.17
N PHE A 115 12.02 -9.58 -25.37
CA PHE A 115 12.80 -9.99 -26.53
C PHE A 115 13.82 -8.91 -26.85
N ALA A 116 15.10 -9.23 -26.82
CA ALA A 116 16.18 -8.30 -27.17
C ALA A 116 16.74 -8.63 -28.55
N TYR A 117 17.00 -7.61 -29.34
CA TYR A 117 17.47 -7.74 -30.71
C TYR A 117 18.84 -7.09 -30.90
N GLN A 118 19.70 -7.79 -31.63
CA GLN A 118 20.99 -7.29 -32.08
C GLN A 118 21.09 -7.44 -33.61
N GLU A 119 21.46 -6.37 -34.29
CA GLU A 119 21.90 -6.35 -35.68
C GLU A 119 23.37 -6.78 -35.77
N VAL A 120 23.61 -7.79 -36.60
CA VAL A 120 24.93 -8.38 -36.83
C VAL A 120 25.27 -8.29 -38.31
N GLU A 121 26.42 -7.70 -38.64
CA GLU A 121 26.97 -7.78 -39.99
C GLU A 121 27.46 -9.20 -40.29
N GLU A 122 27.04 -9.76 -41.43
CA GLU A 122 27.56 -11.05 -41.89
C GLU A 122 28.98 -10.88 -42.44
N ALA A 123 29.91 -11.71 -41.94
CA ALA A 123 31.34 -11.65 -42.28
C ALA A 123 31.64 -11.77 -43.79
N ASP A 124 30.73 -12.35 -44.58
CA ASP A 124 30.94 -12.66 -46.00
C ASP A 124 30.13 -11.80 -46.99
N LYS A 125 29.34 -10.83 -46.51
CA LYS A 125 28.52 -9.98 -47.39
C LYS A 125 28.41 -8.56 -46.85
N GLN A 126 29.01 -7.63 -47.59
CA GLN A 126 29.08 -6.19 -47.30
C GLN A 126 27.71 -5.44 -47.28
N SER A 127 26.59 -6.15 -47.23
CA SER A 127 25.24 -5.58 -47.24
C SER A 127 24.13 -6.40 -46.58
N SER A 128 24.38 -7.62 -46.06
CA SER A 128 23.36 -8.37 -45.32
C SER A 128 23.57 -8.24 -43.80
N ARG A 129 22.58 -7.64 -43.14
CA ARG A 129 22.45 -7.62 -41.68
C ARG A 129 21.59 -8.80 -41.24
N ARG A 130 22.02 -9.53 -40.22
CA ARG A 130 21.26 -10.59 -39.56
C ARG A 130 20.77 -10.06 -38.21
N ILE A 131 19.50 -10.28 -37.91
CA ILE A 131 18.95 -10.01 -36.57
C ILE A 131 19.14 -11.25 -35.71
N VAL A 132 19.72 -11.03 -34.52
CA VAL A 132 19.88 -12.02 -33.46
C VAL A 132 18.90 -11.68 -32.35
N GLU A 133 18.09 -12.65 -31.94
CA GLU A 133 17.07 -12.51 -30.91
C GLU A 133 17.48 -13.27 -29.64
N GLY A 134 17.46 -12.59 -28.49
CA GLY A 134 17.52 -13.19 -27.16
C GLY A 134 16.18 -13.01 -26.44
N LYS A 135 15.77 -14.00 -25.64
CA LYS A 135 14.52 -13.96 -24.86
C LYS A 135 14.79 -14.13 -23.37
N SER A 136 14.03 -13.43 -22.54
CA SER A 136 13.99 -13.67 -21.10
C SER A 136 13.16 -14.92 -20.76
N ASN A 137 13.12 -15.30 -19.48
CA ASN A 137 12.06 -16.18 -18.97
C ASN A 137 10.67 -15.53 -19.16
N VAL A 138 9.62 -16.34 -19.05
CA VAL A 138 8.25 -15.84 -18.93
C VAL A 138 7.96 -15.62 -17.45
N PHE A 139 7.48 -14.45 -17.12
CA PHE A 139 7.17 -14.02 -15.76
C PHE A 139 5.67 -13.79 -15.62
N SER A 140 5.16 -13.80 -14.39
CA SER A 140 3.76 -13.48 -14.07
C SER A 140 3.65 -12.45 -12.96
N PHE A 141 2.61 -11.62 -13.03
CA PHE A 141 2.18 -10.74 -11.96
C PHE A 141 0.65 -10.64 -11.95
N THR A 142 0.07 -10.32 -10.81
CA THR A 142 -1.37 -10.03 -10.70
C THR A 142 -1.53 -8.55 -10.40
N THR A 143 -2.36 -7.87 -11.21
CA THR A 143 -2.78 -6.50 -10.93
C THR A 143 -3.71 -6.49 -9.74
N MET A 144 -3.49 -5.55 -8.83
CA MET A 144 -4.33 -5.33 -7.68
C MET A 144 -4.99 -3.96 -7.80
N ARG A 145 -6.16 -3.82 -7.19
CA ARG A 145 -6.84 -2.52 -7.10
C ARG A 145 -5.90 -1.55 -6.39
N GLU A 146 -5.84 -0.29 -6.83
CA GLU A 146 -5.27 0.74 -5.97
C GLU A 146 -6.01 0.68 -4.62
N PRO A 147 -5.28 0.70 -3.49
CA PRO A 147 -5.91 0.59 -2.19
C PRO A 147 -6.81 1.79 -1.94
N GLY A 148 -7.97 1.53 -1.36
CA GLY A 148 -8.93 2.52 -0.88
C GLY A 148 -9.14 3.65 -1.87
N GLU A 149 -10.01 3.45 -2.87
CA GLU A 149 -10.54 4.48 -3.80
C GLU A 149 -10.13 5.90 -3.38
N MET A 150 -9.09 6.48 -3.99
CA MET A 150 -8.53 7.73 -3.47
C MET A 150 -9.43 8.92 -3.86
N VAL A 151 -9.63 9.86 -2.93
CA VAL A 151 -10.37 11.10 -3.17
C VAL A 151 -9.38 12.26 -3.32
N THR A 152 -9.47 12.99 -4.44
CA THR A 152 -8.68 14.22 -4.63
C THR A 152 -9.27 15.37 -3.83
N ILE A 153 -8.44 15.96 -2.98
CA ILE A 153 -8.77 17.07 -2.10
C ILE A 153 -8.12 18.34 -2.63
N ALA A 154 -8.93 19.39 -2.79
CA ALA A 154 -8.46 20.70 -3.25
C ALA A 154 -7.79 21.49 -2.10
N PRO A 155 -6.84 22.39 -2.43
CA PRO A 155 -6.31 23.38 -1.51
C PRO A 155 -7.42 24.16 -0.81
N GLY A 156 -7.18 24.56 0.43
CA GLY A 156 -8.15 25.33 1.19
C GLY A 156 -7.58 25.85 2.49
N GLN A 157 -8.43 26.59 3.21
CA GLN A 157 -8.14 27.12 4.52
C GLN A 157 -9.23 26.72 5.49
N PHE A 158 -8.86 26.40 6.72
CA PHE A 158 -9.81 26.05 7.77
C PHE A 158 -9.28 26.42 9.15
N THR A 159 -10.16 26.39 10.13
CA THR A 159 -9.79 26.49 11.54
C THR A 159 -9.55 25.08 12.08
N MET A 160 -8.29 24.80 12.43
CA MET A 160 -7.86 23.54 13.04
C MET A 160 -7.90 23.66 14.56
N GLY A 161 -8.32 22.59 15.24
CA GLY A 161 -8.46 22.55 16.70
C GLY A 161 -9.86 22.87 17.21
N ASP A 162 -10.02 22.83 18.53
CA ASP A 162 -11.32 22.94 19.19
C ASP A 162 -11.79 24.40 19.32
N HIS A 163 -12.65 24.86 18.42
CA HIS A 163 -13.35 26.14 18.57
C HIS A 163 -14.81 25.98 19.03
N PHE A 164 -15.27 24.75 19.25
CA PHE A 164 -16.60 24.45 19.76
C PHE A 164 -16.69 24.67 21.28
N HIS A 165 -15.57 24.50 21.98
CA HIS A 165 -15.46 24.70 23.43
C HIS A 165 -14.35 25.71 23.78
N PRO A 166 -14.50 27.00 23.40
CA PRO A 166 -13.43 28.00 23.49
C PRO A 166 -13.13 28.48 24.92
N GLU A 167 -14.02 28.22 25.88
CA GLU A 167 -13.85 28.63 27.27
C GLU A 167 -14.45 27.59 28.22
N TRP A 168 -13.58 26.93 29.00
CA TRP A 168 -13.99 26.04 30.07
C TRP A 168 -14.46 26.86 31.27
N GLU A 169 -15.77 26.98 31.45
CA GLU A 169 -16.37 27.72 32.58
C GLU A 169 -16.53 26.86 33.87
N GLY A 170 -16.01 25.62 33.89
CA GLY A 170 -16.39 24.58 34.87
C GLY A 170 -15.26 23.97 35.72
N GLY A 171 -14.58 24.72 36.58
CA GLY A 171 -13.66 24.12 37.56
C GLY A 171 -12.31 23.67 36.96
N GLU A 172 -11.75 22.52 37.42
CA GLU A 172 -10.44 22.04 36.94
C GLU A 172 -10.45 21.85 35.42
N ILE A 173 -9.48 22.45 34.72
CA ILE A 173 -9.35 22.35 33.27
C ILE A 173 -8.99 20.90 32.93
N PRO A 174 -9.80 20.21 32.13
CA PRO A 174 -9.52 18.83 31.79
C PRO A 174 -8.27 18.73 30.90
N PRO A 175 -7.44 17.69 31.04
CA PRO A 175 -6.17 17.56 30.31
C PRO A 175 -6.30 17.68 28.78
N TRP A 176 -7.40 17.22 28.20
CA TRP A 176 -7.66 17.31 26.76
C TRP A 176 -7.75 18.75 26.25
N TYR A 177 -8.15 19.71 27.09
CA TYR A 177 -8.33 21.10 26.68
C TYR A 177 -7.01 21.70 26.19
N PHE A 178 -5.90 21.29 26.80
CA PHE A 178 -4.57 21.75 26.39
C PHE A 178 -4.06 21.09 25.11
N ASN A 179 -4.63 19.95 24.72
CA ASN A 179 -4.16 19.21 23.54
C ASN A 179 -4.79 19.74 22.25
N ASP A 180 -6.08 20.10 22.32
CA ASP A 180 -6.89 20.47 21.14
C ASP A 180 -6.96 22.00 20.93
N GLN A 181 -6.38 22.78 21.84
CA GLN A 181 -6.31 24.25 21.82
C GLN A 181 -4.88 24.76 21.58
N PRO A 182 -4.70 25.99 21.08
CA PRO A 182 -5.76 26.88 20.59
C PRO A 182 -6.23 26.48 19.19
N ALA A 183 -7.51 26.74 18.90
CA ALA A 183 -7.97 26.77 17.52
C ALA A 183 -7.20 27.83 16.71
N HIS A 184 -6.69 27.47 15.54
CA HIS A 184 -5.82 28.31 14.72
C HIS A 184 -6.08 28.11 13.22
N ALA A 185 -5.75 29.11 12.40
CA ALA A 185 -5.97 28.99 10.96
C ALA A 185 -4.86 28.17 10.31
N VAL A 186 -5.26 27.26 9.41
CA VAL A 186 -4.36 26.45 8.59
C VAL A 186 -4.69 26.65 7.11
N SER A 187 -3.67 26.74 6.28
CA SER A 187 -3.77 26.74 4.81
C SER A 187 -3.08 25.53 4.24
N LEU A 188 -3.85 24.66 3.56
CA LEU A 188 -3.33 23.59 2.71
C LEU A 188 -3.21 24.14 1.29
N THR A 189 -1.99 24.24 0.76
CA THR A 189 -1.72 24.95 -0.51
C THR A 189 -1.72 24.04 -1.72
N LYS A 190 -1.66 22.73 -1.51
CA LYS A 190 -1.51 21.73 -2.57
C LYS A 190 -2.75 20.85 -2.66
N ASN A 191 -3.02 20.38 -3.87
CA ASN A 191 -3.93 19.24 -4.01
C ASN A 191 -3.22 18.01 -3.43
N PHE A 192 -4.00 17.17 -2.76
CA PHE A 192 -3.54 15.85 -2.32
C PHE A 192 -4.68 14.86 -2.52
N GLU A 193 -4.34 13.58 -2.45
CA GLU A 193 -5.27 12.47 -2.44
C GLU A 193 -5.27 11.86 -1.05
N ILE A 194 -6.42 11.41 -0.57
CA ILE A 194 -6.55 10.65 0.66
C ILE A 194 -7.48 9.45 0.42
N GLY A 195 -7.20 8.33 1.08
CA GLY A 195 -8.02 7.12 0.97
C GLY A 195 -9.45 7.41 1.42
N LYS A 196 -10.41 6.99 0.61
CA LYS A 196 -11.85 7.09 0.94
C LYS A 196 -12.24 6.33 2.19
N TYR A 197 -11.51 5.25 2.47
CA TYR A 197 -11.67 4.35 3.59
C TYR A 197 -10.33 4.20 4.33
N GLU A 198 -10.37 3.64 5.55
CA GLU A 198 -9.16 3.09 6.16
C GLU A 198 -8.59 1.94 5.30
N VAL A 199 -7.28 1.69 5.43
CA VAL A 199 -6.65 0.54 4.77
C VAL A 199 -7.23 -0.74 5.35
N THR A 200 -7.70 -1.63 4.48
CA THR A 200 -8.36 -2.87 4.85
C THR A 200 -7.36 -3.99 5.15
N ASN A 201 -7.80 -5.04 5.85
CA ASN A 201 -7.00 -6.25 6.04
C ASN A 201 -6.57 -6.88 4.71
N GLN A 202 -7.42 -6.87 3.68
CA GLN A 202 -7.07 -7.41 2.37
C GLN A 202 -5.91 -6.65 1.73
N GLU A 203 -5.96 -5.32 1.74
CA GLU A 203 -4.90 -4.48 1.18
C GLU A 203 -3.59 -4.63 1.96
N PHE A 204 -3.66 -4.66 3.30
CA PHE A 204 -2.45 -4.82 4.11
C PHE A 204 -1.86 -6.24 4.01
N LEU A 205 -2.69 -7.28 3.85
CA LEU A 205 -2.24 -8.66 3.62
C LEU A 205 -1.38 -8.77 2.35
N GLU A 206 -1.77 -8.04 1.29
CA GLU A 206 -1.04 -8.02 0.03
C GLU A 206 0.37 -7.46 0.22
N PHE A 207 0.50 -6.37 0.98
CA PHE A 207 1.80 -5.84 1.39
C PHE A 207 2.63 -6.89 2.13
N LEU A 208 2.08 -7.49 3.19
CA LEU A 208 2.79 -8.46 4.04
C LEU A 208 3.37 -9.62 3.23
N ASN A 209 2.57 -10.18 2.32
CA ASN A 209 2.98 -11.31 1.50
C ASN A 209 3.88 -10.92 0.31
N ASN A 210 3.76 -9.69 -0.23
CA ASN A 210 4.59 -9.23 -1.35
C ASN A 210 6.04 -8.97 -0.93
N VAL A 211 6.22 -8.39 0.26
CA VAL A 211 7.56 -8.11 0.83
C VAL A 211 8.07 -9.24 1.74
N ASP A 212 7.29 -10.32 1.86
CA ASP A 212 7.61 -11.51 2.65
C ASP A 212 7.97 -11.18 4.11
N VAL A 213 7.09 -10.41 4.77
CA VAL A 213 7.32 -9.92 6.15
C VAL A 213 7.56 -11.10 7.09
N PRO A 214 8.75 -11.19 7.72
CA PRO A 214 9.04 -12.21 8.71
C PRO A 214 8.10 -12.17 9.90
N PHE A 215 7.73 -13.36 10.38
CA PHE A 215 6.88 -13.56 11.56
C PHE A 215 7.67 -14.17 12.73
N TYR A 216 7.38 -13.70 13.93
CA TYR A 216 7.99 -14.15 15.18
C TYR A 216 6.88 -14.49 16.17
N GLU A 217 6.78 -15.77 16.53
CA GLU A 217 5.84 -16.26 17.54
C GLU A 217 6.27 -15.80 18.94
N GLU A 218 5.30 -15.35 19.74
CA GLU A 218 5.54 -14.97 21.14
C GLU A 218 5.20 -16.10 22.11
N ASP A 219 4.17 -16.89 21.79
CA ASP A 219 3.73 -18.04 22.58
C ASP A 219 3.77 -19.33 21.74
N PRO A 220 4.62 -20.32 22.09
CA PRO A 220 4.64 -21.63 21.43
C PRO A 220 3.32 -22.41 21.50
N ALA A 221 2.41 -22.08 22.42
CA ALA A 221 1.09 -22.68 22.51
C ALA A 221 0.13 -22.16 21.43
N TYR A 222 0.35 -20.94 20.94
CA TYR A 222 -0.46 -20.27 19.93
C TYR A 222 0.44 -19.77 18.80
N PRO A 223 0.94 -20.67 17.93
CA PRO A 223 1.99 -20.34 16.96
C PRO A 223 1.53 -19.39 15.84
N THR A 224 0.24 -19.05 15.79
CA THR A 224 -0.31 -18.04 14.88
C THR A 224 -0.44 -16.66 15.54
N GLU A 225 -0.09 -16.55 16.83
CA GLU A 225 -0.02 -15.31 17.61
C GLU A 225 1.42 -14.84 17.73
N GLY A 226 1.62 -13.53 17.58
CA GLY A 226 2.95 -12.93 17.59
C GLY A 226 3.04 -11.73 16.66
N MET A 227 4.25 -11.41 16.23
CA MET A 227 4.56 -10.13 15.60
C MET A 227 5.24 -10.31 14.24
N GLY A 228 4.78 -9.55 13.25
CA GLY A 228 5.48 -9.31 12.00
C GLY A 228 6.52 -8.22 12.16
N TRP A 229 7.73 -8.44 11.66
CA TRP A 229 8.83 -7.48 11.73
C TRP A 229 9.45 -7.23 10.38
N LEU A 230 9.77 -5.97 10.07
CA LEU A 230 10.47 -5.60 8.86
C LEU A 230 11.51 -4.54 9.19
N ASN A 231 12.73 -4.72 8.68
CA ASN A 231 13.84 -3.77 8.88
C ASN A 231 14.09 -3.41 10.37
N GLY A 232 13.93 -4.38 11.28
CA GLY A 232 14.15 -4.19 12.71
C GLY A 232 13.05 -3.39 13.43
N ARG A 233 11.90 -3.15 12.78
CA ARG A 233 10.73 -2.48 13.37
C ARG A 233 9.52 -3.43 13.39
N PRO A 234 8.64 -3.32 14.39
CA PRO A 234 7.37 -4.07 14.39
C PRO A 234 6.49 -3.56 13.25
N VAL A 235 5.68 -4.44 12.66
CA VAL A 235 4.79 -4.12 11.52
C VAL A 235 3.34 -4.34 11.90
N ILE A 236 3.02 -5.54 12.35
CA ILE A 236 1.68 -5.97 12.70
C ILE A 236 1.75 -7.05 13.77
N GLU A 237 0.84 -6.97 14.72
CA GLU A 237 0.66 -7.98 15.76
C GLU A 237 -0.62 -8.78 15.49
N THR A 238 -0.55 -10.09 15.65
CA THR A 238 -1.69 -10.99 15.48
C THR A 238 -2.07 -11.66 16.79
N TRP A 239 -3.37 -11.63 17.09
CA TRP A 239 -4.00 -12.29 18.23
C TRP A 239 -5.20 -13.08 17.72
N TRP A 240 -5.26 -14.38 18.01
CA TRP A 240 -6.27 -15.27 17.45
C TRP A 240 -7.65 -15.00 18.09
N ASP A 241 -7.71 -14.83 19.40
CA ASP A 241 -8.94 -14.56 20.17
C ASP A 241 -9.42 -13.09 20.04
N ASP A 242 -8.61 -12.19 19.48
CA ASP A 242 -9.04 -10.81 19.27
C ASP A 242 -9.93 -10.69 18.01
N PRO A 243 -11.23 -10.34 18.17
CA PRO A 243 -12.15 -10.23 17.05
C PRO A 243 -11.88 -9.00 16.17
N SER A 244 -11.05 -8.06 16.60
CA SER A 244 -10.65 -6.90 15.79
C SER A 244 -9.45 -7.19 14.90
N THR A 245 -8.73 -8.29 15.16
CA THR A 245 -7.57 -8.71 14.38
C THR A 245 -7.99 -9.62 13.22
N GLY A 246 -7.92 -9.13 11.99
CA GLY A 246 -8.34 -9.88 10.80
C GLY A 246 -7.25 -10.71 10.10
N ILE A 247 -5.98 -10.37 10.31
CA ILE A 247 -4.83 -11.05 9.70
C ILE A 247 -4.16 -11.97 10.72
N TYR A 248 -3.71 -13.15 10.29
CA TYR A 248 -2.88 -14.05 11.07
C TYR A 248 -1.76 -14.66 10.22
N TYR A 249 -0.72 -15.19 10.86
CA TYR A 249 0.33 -15.92 10.15
C TYR A 249 0.07 -17.43 10.18
N ASP A 250 -0.01 -18.06 9.01
CA ASP A 250 -0.11 -19.51 8.88
C ASP A 250 1.29 -20.12 8.90
N ILE A 251 1.65 -20.77 10.01
CA ILE A 251 2.97 -21.41 10.19
C ILE A 251 3.21 -22.62 9.30
N VAL A 252 2.15 -23.27 8.80
CA VAL A 252 2.28 -24.45 7.94
C VAL A 252 2.65 -24.00 6.54
N ASP A 253 1.89 -23.04 6.01
CA ASP A 253 2.11 -22.50 4.67
C ASP A 253 3.21 -21.42 4.65
N LYS A 254 3.63 -20.94 5.82
CA LYS A 254 4.58 -19.83 6.02
C LYS A 254 4.15 -18.58 5.26
N LYS A 255 2.88 -18.21 5.43
CA LYS A 255 2.27 -17.06 4.77
C LYS A 255 1.28 -16.37 5.69
N TRP A 256 1.18 -15.05 5.53
CA TRP A 256 0.09 -14.29 6.13
C TRP A 256 -1.23 -14.66 5.45
N LYS A 257 -2.31 -14.72 6.22
CA LYS A 257 -3.67 -15.04 5.77
C LYS A 257 -4.70 -14.18 6.50
N ILE A 258 -5.92 -14.14 5.95
CA ILE A 258 -7.07 -13.48 6.56
C ILE A 258 -7.97 -14.51 7.22
N LYS A 259 -8.46 -14.18 8.42
CA LYS A 259 -9.50 -14.95 9.11
C LYS A 259 -10.80 -14.90 8.33
N THR A 260 -11.58 -15.98 8.34
CA THR A 260 -12.91 -16.03 7.68
C THR A 260 -14.06 -16.09 8.68
N ALA A 261 -13.73 -16.31 9.95
CA ALA A 261 -14.66 -16.38 11.06
C ALA A 261 -13.91 -16.07 12.35
N TRP A 262 -14.66 -15.71 13.39
CA TRP A 262 -14.16 -15.60 14.76
C TRP A 262 -14.89 -16.58 15.66
N THR A 263 -14.20 -17.13 16.65
CA THR A 263 -14.78 -18.08 17.60
C THR A 263 -14.59 -17.56 19.03
N ASN A 264 -15.70 -17.27 19.72
CA ASN A 264 -15.68 -16.93 21.13
C ASN A 264 -15.35 -18.18 21.95
N THR A 265 -14.17 -18.23 22.56
CA THR A 265 -13.79 -19.30 23.49
C THR A 265 -14.11 -18.99 24.94
N ASN A 266 -14.67 -17.80 25.23
CA ASN A 266 -15.01 -17.35 26.58
C ASN A 266 -16.46 -17.67 26.98
N VAL A 267 -17.24 -18.31 26.09
CA VAL A 267 -18.63 -18.75 26.33
C VAL A 267 -18.79 -20.22 25.98
N GLU A 268 -19.63 -20.93 26.73
CA GLU A 268 -19.88 -22.38 26.52
C GLU A 268 -21.35 -22.62 26.14
N PRO A 269 -21.64 -23.27 24.99
CA PRO A 269 -20.68 -23.74 23.99
C PRO A 269 -20.02 -22.58 23.22
N ASN A 270 -18.78 -22.77 22.74
CA ASN A 270 -18.11 -21.82 21.88
C ASN A 270 -19.00 -21.38 20.71
N VAL A 271 -18.94 -20.09 20.36
CA VAL A 271 -19.75 -19.50 19.29
C VAL A 271 -18.84 -19.06 18.15
N THR A 272 -19.00 -19.64 16.96
CA THR A 272 -18.27 -19.23 15.75
C THR A 272 -19.17 -18.42 14.83
N VAL A 273 -18.72 -17.23 14.45
CA VAL A 273 -19.43 -16.31 13.57
C VAL A 273 -18.60 -16.04 12.32
N PRO A 274 -19.12 -16.29 11.10
CA PRO A 274 -18.47 -15.88 9.86
C PRO A 274 -18.40 -14.35 9.77
N LEU A 275 -17.23 -13.81 9.42
CA LEU A 275 -17.00 -12.37 9.33
C LEU A 275 -16.22 -12.02 8.06
N ASN A 276 -16.52 -10.85 7.49
CA ASN A 276 -15.82 -10.34 6.33
C ASN A 276 -14.58 -9.53 6.75
N TYR A 277 -13.62 -10.20 7.38
CA TYR A 277 -12.38 -9.56 7.83
C TYR A 277 -11.63 -8.85 6.71
N ALA A 278 -11.70 -9.36 5.48
CA ALA A 278 -11.06 -8.77 4.32
C ALA A 278 -11.46 -7.30 4.10
N ALA A 279 -12.71 -6.92 4.39
CA ALA A 279 -13.22 -5.56 4.22
C ALA A 279 -13.20 -4.72 5.51
N MET A 280 -12.79 -5.29 6.64
CA MET A 280 -12.57 -4.55 7.89
C MET A 280 -11.23 -3.80 7.81
N PRO A 281 -11.08 -2.65 8.50
CA PRO A 281 -9.81 -1.96 8.60
C PRO A 281 -8.75 -2.89 9.19
N VAL A 282 -7.52 -2.75 8.74
CA VAL A 282 -6.39 -3.39 9.39
C VAL A 282 -6.16 -2.74 10.76
N THR A 283 -6.02 -3.54 11.79
CA THR A 283 -5.71 -3.11 13.16
C THR A 283 -4.46 -3.80 13.66
N ARG A 284 -4.00 -3.42 14.86
CA ARG A 284 -2.75 -3.91 15.45
C ARG A 284 -1.55 -3.72 14.53
N VAL A 285 -1.60 -2.67 13.72
CA VAL A 285 -0.49 -2.23 12.88
C VAL A 285 0.26 -1.13 13.59
N SER A 286 1.58 -1.19 13.53
CA SER A 286 2.41 -0.13 14.10
C SER A 286 2.49 1.05 13.13
N TRP A 287 2.96 2.20 13.62
CA TRP A 287 3.22 3.34 12.74
C TRP A 287 4.26 2.98 11.67
N TYR A 288 5.30 2.22 12.03
CA TYR A 288 6.29 1.74 11.07
C TYR A 288 5.68 0.83 10.01
N GLY A 289 4.80 -0.10 10.41
CA GLY A 289 4.07 -0.97 9.49
C GLY A 289 3.26 -0.17 8.47
N ALA A 290 2.56 0.87 8.93
CA ALA A 290 1.83 1.78 8.06
C ALA A 290 2.74 2.57 7.09
N THR A 291 3.91 3.03 7.54
CA THR A 291 4.88 3.70 6.64
C THR A 291 5.49 2.77 5.61
N PHE A 292 5.83 1.54 5.98
CA PHE A 292 6.35 0.53 5.06
C PHE A 292 5.32 0.13 4.02
N TYR A 293 4.05 0.02 4.43
CA TYR A 293 2.93 -0.15 3.53
C TYR A 293 2.86 1.00 2.52
N CYS A 294 2.96 2.26 2.95
CA CYS A 294 2.92 3.43 2.07
C CYS A 294 4.09 3.45 1.06
N ASP A 295 5.32 3.16 1.50
CA ASP A 295 6.48 3.08 0.60
C ASP A 295 6.40 1.89 -0.35
N TRP A 296 5.90 0.74 0.11
CA TRP A 296 5.57 -0.39 -0.77
C TRP A 296 4.54 0.02 -1.82
N LEU A 297 3.45 0.65 -1.41
CA LEU A 297 2.39 1.10 -2.31
C LEU A 297 2.92 2.12 -3.34
N SER A 298 3.80 3.02 -2.92
CA SER A 298 4.51 3.94 -3.80
C SER A 298 5.33 3.22 -4.86
N ARG A 299 6.19 2.27 -4.45
CA ARG A 299 7.02 1.47 -5.38
C ARG A 299 6.16 0.71 -6.38
N MET A 300 5.12 0.06 -5.89
CA MET A 300 4.24 -0.76 -6.72
C MET A 300 3.44 0.06 -7.73
N SER A 301 3.19 1.34 -7.42
CA SER A 301 2.47 2.29 -8.27
C SER A 301 3.41 3.19 -9.11
N GLY A 302 4.73 2.96 -9.05
CA GLY A 302 5.72 3.74 -9.82
C GLY A 302 6.01 5.14 -9.27
N TYR A 303 5.64 5.43 -8.02
CA TYR A 303 5.94 6.69 -7.34
C TYR A 303 7.21 6.60 -6.49
N ALA A 304 7.79 7.75 -6.17
CA ALA A 304 8.93 7.84 -5.27
C ALA A 304 8.50 7.55 -3.82
N GLU A 305 9.37 6.89 -3.05
CA GLU A 305 9.12 6.59 -1.62
C GLU A 305 9.12 7.86 -0.77
N ALA A 306 8.08 8.03 0.05
CA ALA A 306 7.97 9.15 0.97
C ALA A 306 8.91 8.96 2.17
N TYR A 307 9.00 7.76 2.72
CA TYR A 307 9.76 7.47 3.94
C TYR A 307 11.12 6.78 3.69
N ASP A 308 11.49 6.43 2.45
CA ASP A 308 12.82 5.86 2.14
C ASP A 308 13.16 4.62 3.00
N SER A 309 12.17 3.76 3.26
CA SER A 309 12.26 2.61 4.17
C SER A 309 13.27 1.53 3.75
N SER A 310 13.88 1.66 2.57
CA SER A 310 14.85 0.73 2.00
C SER A 310 16.21 0.66 2.73
N CYS A 311 16.55 1.65 3.56
CA CYS A 311 17.89 1.75 4.17
C CYS A 311 18.00 1.19 5.60
N GLY A 312 16.94 0.58 6.14
CA GLY A 312 16.94 -0.04 7.48
C GLY A 312 16.61 0.92 8.63
N GLU A 313 16.58 2.22 8.37
CA GLU A 313 15.96 3.22 9.24
C GLU A 313 14.86 3.90 8.43
N ALA A 314 13.59 3.66 8.78
CA ALA A 314 12.51 4.42 8.16
C ALA A 314 12.79 5.92 8.36
N ARG A 315 12.82 6.71 7.29
CA ARG A 315 12.74 8.18 7.45
C ARG A 315 11.46 8.42 8.22
N ILE A 316 11.55 9.16 9.31
CA ILE A 316 10.41 9.28 10.23
C ILE A 316 9.50 10.47 9.87
N VAL A 317 9.90 11.23 8.84
CA VAL A 317 9.17 12.34 8.23
C VAL A 317 8.97 12.05 6.74
N PRO A 318 7.74 12.11 6.18
CA PRO A 318 7.53 11.81 4.78
C PRO A 318 8.11 12.91 3.87
N ARG A 319 8.66 12.52 2.72
CA ARG A 319 8.95 13.43 1.62
C ARG A 319 7.67 13.79 0.89
N ASP A 320 7.52 15.07 0.60
CA ASP A 320 6.50 15.56 -0.31
C ASP A 320 6.94 15.40 -1.78
N ASN A 321 7.01 14.16 -2.25
CA ASN A 321 7.53 13.80 -3.58
C ASN A 321 6.49 13.09 -4.48
N GLY A 322 5.22 13.12 -4.09
CA GLY A 322 4.11 12.49 -4.80
C GLY A 322 3.93 10.99 -4.55
N GLY A 323 4.73 10.40 -3.66
CA GLY A 323 4.50 9.07 -3.11
C GLY A 323 3.34 9.01 -2.12
N TYR A 324 2.91 7.80 -1.82
CA TYR A 324 1.98 7.52 -0.73
C TYR A 324 2.68 7.68 0.61
N ARG A 325 1.92 8.17 1.58
CA ARG A 325 2.32 8.46 2.96
C ARG A 325 1.11 8.41 3.88
N LEU A 326 1.31 8.54 5.18
CA LEU A 326 0.23 8.90 6.09
C LEU A 326 -0.17 10.37 5.85
N PRO A 327 -1.46 10.74 6.08
CA PRO A 327 -1.86 12.14 6.08
C PRO A 327 -1.13 12.90 7.18
N THR A 328 -0.90 14.19 6.95
CA THR A 328 -0.59 15.08 8.07
C THR A 328 -1.81 15.22 8.98
N GLU A 329 -1.60 15.58 10.24
CA GLU A 329 -2.72 15.83 11.17
C GLU A 329 -3.68 16.89 10.62
N ALA A 330 -3.14 17.92 9.98
CA ALA A 330 -3.91 19.00 9.38
C ALA A 330 -4.71 18.56 8.14
N GLU A 331 -4.10 17.77 7.24
CA GLU A 331 -4.84 17.17 6.13
C GLU A 331 -5.96 16.27 6.63
N TRP A 332 -5.70 15.49 7.69
CA TRP A 332 -6.70 14.62 8.28
C TRP A 332 -7.89 15.42 8.83
N GLU A 333 -7.65 16.47 9.64
CA GLU A 333 -8.75 17.27 10.21
C GLU A 333 -9.51 18.04 9.13
N TYR A 334 -8.82 18.61 8.14
CA TYR A 334 -9.45 19.27 7.01
C TYR A 334 -10.42 18.34 6.27
N CYS A 335 -9.98 17.09 6.03
CA CYS A 335 -10.78 16.05 5.42
C CYS A 335 -11.94 15.59 6.30
N ALA A 336 -11.71 15.38 7.59
CA ALA A 336 -12.76 14.97 8.55
C ALA A 336 -13.88 16.02 8.64
N ARG A 337 -13.52 17.29 8.48
CA ARG A 337 -14.44 18.43 8.40
C ARG A 337 -15.11 18.63 7.03
N GLY A 338 -15.04 17.67 6.12
CA GLY A 338 -15.67 17.79 4.80
C GLY A 338 -15.03 18.85 3.90
N GLY A 339 -13.72 19.09 4.03
CA GLY A 339 -12.99 20.11 3.29
C GLY A 339 -12.90 21.44 4.04
N GLY A 340 -12.68 21.38 5.35
CA GLY A 340 -12.53 22.55 6.20
C GLY A 340 -13.84 23.17 6.71
N GLY A 341 -14.95 22.43 6.64
CA GLY A 341 -16.23 22.82 7.18
C GLY A 341 -16.26 22.87 8.71
N ASP A 342 -17.42 23.28 9.24
CA ASP A 342 -17.62 23.51 10.67
C ASP A 342 -18.50 22.41 11.30
N THR A 343 -18.05 21.16 11.20
CA THR A 343 -18.73 20.02 11.81
C THR A 343 -17.97 19.48 13.02
N LEU A 344 -18.73 19.12 14.06
CA LEU A 344 -18.16 18.53 15.28
C LEU A 344 -17.64 17.10 15.01
N TYR A 345 -18.41 16.31 14.27
CA TYR A 345 -18.02 14.98 13.79
C TYR A 345 -17.97 15.00 12.26
N SER A 346 -17.39 13.96 11.65
CA SER A 346 -17.36 13.87 10.20
C SER A 346 -18.77 13.74 9.62
N GLY A 347 -19.17 14.72 8.79
CA GLY A 347 -20.48 14.78 8.14
C GLY A 347 -21.65 15.21 9.05
N THR A 348 -21.43 15.53 10.33
CA THR A 348 -22.53 15.94 11.24
C THR A 348 -22.05 16.71 12.47
N SER A 349 -22.92 17.56 13.02
CA SER A 349 -22.72 18.19 14.35
C SER A 349 -23.72 17.70 15.41
N ILE A 350 -24.53 16.69 15.07
CA ILE A 350 -25.39 15.97 16.01
C ILE A 350 -24.83 14.58 16.26
N PHE A 351 -25.40 13.88 17.25
CA PHE A 351 -25.02 12.53 17.66
C PHE A 351 -24.65 11.61 16.48
N PRO A 352 -23.41 11.07 16.42
CA PRO A 352 -22.83 10.57 15.17
C PRO A 352 -23.22 9.12 14.82
N ALA A 353 -24.30 8.56 15.37
CA ALA A 353 -24.62 7.13 15.20
C ALA A 353 -24.86 6.64 13.76
N ASN A 354 -25.21 7.55 12.85
CA ASN A 354 -25.34 7.26 11.42
C ASN A 354 -24.03 7.42 10.63
N TYR A 355 -23.02 8.06 11.22
CA TYR A 355 -21.73 8.40 10.60
C TYR A 355 -20.56 7.58 11.18
N ALA A 356 -20.73 7.00 12.37
CA ALA A 356 -19.65 6.38 13.12
C ALA A 356 -20.03 5.01 13.70
N TRP A 357 -19.02 4.15 13.79
CA TRP A 357 -19.00 2.99 14.68
C TRP A 357 -18.21 3.32 15.95
N PHE A 358 -18.84 3.21 17.11
CA PHE A 358 -18.24 3.59 18.39
C PHE A 358 -18.87 2.78 19.52
N TYR A 359 -18.44 3.00 20.76
CA TYR A 359 -18.73 2.10 21.88
C TYR A 359 -20.21 1.69 22.01
N TRP A 360 -21.14 2.62 21.73
CA TRP A 360 -22.58 2.39 21.89
C TRP A 360 -23.22 1.56 20.79
N ASN A 361 -22.66 1.54 19.59
CA ASN A 361 -23.27 0.88 18.42
C ASN A 361 -22.36 -0.12 17.71
N SER A 362 -21.14 -0.35 18.20
CA SER A 362 -20.16 -1.26 17.60
C SER A 362 -20.35 -2.74 17.99
N ASP A 363 -21.25 -3.03 18.94
CA ASP A 363 -21.63 -4.41 19.27
C ASP A 363 -22.59 -4.98 18.21
N LEU A 364 -22.20 -6.08 17.58
CA LEU A 364 -23.01 -6.74 16.54
C LEU A 364 -24.15 -7.60 17.10
N SER A 365 -24.31 -7.68 18.43
CA SER A 365 -25.38 -8.45 19.09
C SER A 365 -25.42 -9.93 18.72
N ASP A 366 -24.30 -10.44 18.18
CA ASP A 366 -24.08 -11.82 17.73
C ASP A 366 -23.32 -12.65 18.79
N GLY A 367 -23.13 -12.08 19.99
CA GLY A 367 -22.43 -12.71 21.11
C GLY A 367 -20.89 -12.62 21.03
N THR A 368 -20.37 -11.86 20.06
CA THR A 368 -18.92 -11.70 19.85
C THR A 368 -18.35 -10.38 20.38
N GLY A 369 -19.23 -9.50 20.88
CA GLY A 369 -18.86 -8.24 21.49
C GLY A 369 -18.53 -7.15 20.47
N ARG A 370 -18.04 -6.03 21.00
CA ARG A 370 -17.65 -4.84 20.23
C ARG A 370 -16.34 -5.07 19.50
N ARG A 371 -16.23 -4.50 18.29
CA ARG A 371 -15.06 -4.60 17.41
C ARG A 371 -15.15 -3.59 16.26
N VAL A 372 -14.12 -3.59 15.41
CA VAL A 372 -14.14 -2.95 14.09
C VAL A 372 -15.23 -3.50 13.17
N HIS A 373 -15.73 -2.66 12.28
CA HIS A 373 -16.72 -3.01 11.25
C HIS A 373 -16.11 -2.91 9.86
N GLU A 374 -16.79 -3.45 8.85
CA GLU A 374 -16.37 -3.25 7.47
C GLU A 374 -16.39 -1.76 7.13
N VAL A 375 -15.38 -1.29 6.40
CA VAL A 375 -15.26 0.12 6.02
C VAL A 375 -16.44 0.54 5.13
N GLY A 376 -16.86 1.79 5.24
CA GLY A 376 -17.89 2.38 4.39
C GLY A 376 -19.32 1.99 4.70
N GLN A 377 -19.60 1.39 5.87
CA GLN A 377 -20.95 0.98 6.26
C GLN A 377 -21.79 2.11 6.90
N LYS A 378 -21.17 3.24 7.23
CA LYS A 378 -21.83 4.45 7.73
C LYS A 378 -21.95 5.52 6.64
N LEU A 379 -22.64 6.62 6.93
CA LEU A 379 -22.73 7.75 6.01
C LEU A 379 -21.37 8.45 5.88
N PRO A 380 -20.97 8.86 4.66
CA PRO A 380 -19.76 9.64 4.47
C PRO A 380 -19.98 11.12 4.82
N ASN A 381 -18.90 11.89 4.85
CA ASN A 381 -18.97 13.35 4.85
C ASN A 381 -19.12 13.95 3.44
N GLU A 382 -19.05 15.27 3.35
CA GLU A 382 -19.22 16.06 2.12
C GLU A 382 -18.18 15.77 1.03
N LEU A 383 -17.04 15.17 1.40
CA LEU A 383 -15.98 14.73 0.48
C LEU A 383 -16.13 13.26 0.06
N GLU A 384 -17.23 12.60 0.43
CA GLU A 384 -17.43 11.16 0.27
C GLU A 384 -16.41 10.31 1.03
N LEU A 385 -15.78 10.85 2.08
CA LEU A 385 -14.88 10.11 2.97
C LEU A 385 -15.70 9.43 4.06
N TYR A 386 -15.41 8.16 4.30
CA TYR A 386 -16.09 7.32 5.28
C TYR A 386 -15.23 7.12 6.52
N ASP A 387 -15.90 6.86 7.65
CA ASP A 387 -15.29 6.40 8.90
C ASP A 387 -14.19 7.33 9.46
N MET A 388 -14.15 8.59 9.01
CA MET A 388 -13.28 9.63 9.61
C MET A 388 -13.67 9.94 11.07
N THR A 389 -14.78 9.39 11.56
CA THR A 389 -15.18 9.40 12.96
C THR A 389 -15.57 7.99 13.38
N GLY A 390 -14.89 7.43 14.38
CA GLY A 390 -15.11 6.07 14.87
C GLY A 390 -14.41 4.99 14.03
N ASN A 391 -14.90 3.76 14.15
CA ASN A 391 -14.34 2.52 13.62
C ASN A 391 -12.92 2.22 14.16
N VAL A 392 -11.89 2.90 13.68
CA VAL A 392 -10.53 2.82 14.24
C VAL A 392 -9.91 4.20 14.37
N PHE A 393 -9.06 4.38 15.38
CA PHE A 393 -8.13 5.49 15.39
C PHE A 393 -7.22 5.42 14.18
N GLU A 394 -6.90 6.57 13.60
CA GLU A 394 -6.05 6.63 12.43
C GLU A 394 -4.76 7.38 12.70
N MET A 395 -3.63 6.71 12.48
CA MET A 395 -2.31 7.30 12.62
C MET A 395 -2.03 8.36 11.54
N CYS A 396 -1.46 9.49 11.96
CA CYS A 396 -0.96 10.55 11.09
C CYS A 396 0.58 10.51 10.99
N SER A 397 1.14 11.27 10.05
CA SER A 397 2.60 11.38 9.91
C SER A 397 3.28 12.12 11.07
N ASP A 398 2.54 13.02 11.69
CA ASP A 398 3.03 14.05 12.61
C ASP A 398 3.50 13.44 13.93
N TRP A 399 4.57 14.01 14.47
CA TRP A 399 4.92 13.81 15.87
C TRP A 399 3.96 14.58 16.77
N TRP A 400 3.63 14.00 17.91
CA TRP A 400 2.76 14.59 18.90
C TRP A 400 3.44 15.74 19.61
N GLU A 401 2.78 16.89 19.58
CA GLU A 401 3.08 18.03 20.42
C GLU A 401 1.79 18.84 20.65
N MET A 402 1.74 19.59 21.76
CA MET A 402 0.65 20.53 22.00
C MET A 402 0.65 21.60 20.90
N TYR A 403 -0.55 22.01 20.45
CA TYR A 403 -0.59 23.10 19.48
C TYR A 403 0.15 24.31 20.04
N CYS A 404 1.03 24.85 19.20
CA CYS A 404 1.75 26.07 19.46
C CYS A 404 2.70 26.03 20.69
N ALA A 405 3.17 24.84 21.12
CA ALA A 405 4.13 24.68 22.22
C ALA A 405 5.44 25.49 22.05
N GLU A 406 5.84 25.77 20.80
CA GLU A 406 6.98 26.62 20.48
C GLU A 406 6.69 28.13 20.68
N TYR A 407 5.41 28.56 20.64
CA TYR A 407 5.01 29.98 20.65
C TYR A 407 4.76 30.54 22.06
N ALA A 408 5.66 30.20 22.98
CA ALA A 408 5.79 30.87 24.26
C ALA A 408 5.73 32.42 24.10
N PRO A 409 5.35 33.15 25.16
CA PRO A 409 4.48 34.36 25.26
C PRO A 409 3.87 35.09 24.04
N GLU A 410 4.20 34.76 22.80
CA GLU A 410 3.80 35.48 21.57
C GLU A 410 2.48 34.96 20.98
N GLY A 411 2.02 33.78 21.41
CA GLY A 411 0.77 33.16 20.96
C GLY A 411 0.93 32.46 19.62
N CYS A 412 -0.02 31.56 19.30
CA CYS A 412 0.02 30.79 18.06
C CYS A 412 0.09 31.69 16.82
N PRO A 413 0.86 31.34 15.77
CA PRO A 413 0.88 32.09 14.53
C PRO A 413 -0.53 32.17 13.97
N LEU A 414 -0.90 33.36 13.48
CA LEU A 414 -2.25 33.62 12.98
C LEU A 414 -2.67 32.71 11.81
N LEU A 415 -1.69 32.16 11.06
CA LEU A 415 -1.91 31.22 9.95
C LEU A 415 -0.70 30.28 9.81
N MET A 416 -0.94 28.97 9.87
CA MET A 416 0.03 27.94 9.51
C MET A 416 -0.18 27.51 8.05
N THR A 417 0.89 27.22 7.31
CA THR A 417 0.83 26.81 5.90
C THR A 417 1.45 25.42 5.75
N ASP A 418 0.68 24.46 5.23
CA ASP A 418 1.05 23.04 5.08
C ASP A 418 1.79 22.46 6.31
N PRO A 419 1.22 22.57 7.53
CA PRO A 419 1.88 22.06 8.73
C PRO A 419 2.02 20.53 8.68
N ALA A 420 3.18 20.01 9.09
CA ALA A 420 3.52 18.59 9.08
C ALA A 420 4.06 18.10 10.44
N GLY A 421 3.67 18.80 11.51
CA GLY A 421 4.11 18.55 12.87
C GLY A 421 5.54 19.01 13.15
N PRO A 422 6.01 18.86 14.40
CA PRO A 422 7.38 19.20 14.77
C PRO A 422 8.38 18.20 14.20
N GLU A 423 9.64 18.64 14.08
CA GLU A 423 10.74 17.73 13.80
C GLU A 423 10.89 16.69 14.91
N GLN A 424 11.41 15.51 14.56
CA GLN A 424 11.66 14.47 15.55
C GLN A 424 12.64 14.98 16.63
N PRO A 425 12.34 14.78 17.92
CA PRO A 425 13.29 15.10 18.98
C PRO A 425 14.59 14.28 18.83
N ASP A 426 15.75 14.93 19.01
CA ASP A 426 17.06 14.27 19.06
C ASP A 426 17.69 14.46 20.46
N PRO A 427 17.84 13.38 21.27
CA PRO A 427 17.48 11.99 20.98
C PRO A 427 15.96 11.73 21.05
N PRO A 428 15.44 10.74 20.30
CA PRO A 428 14.02 10.41 20.29
C PRO A 428 13.65 9.60 21.53
N VAL A 429 13.48 10.28 22.66
CA VAL A 429 13.08 9.65 23.92
C VAL A 429 11.66 10.09 24.24
N PHE A 430 10.75 9.12 24.39
CA PHE A 430 9.33 9.33 24.72
C PHE A 430 8.56 10.23 23.72
N SER A 431 8.74 9.99 22.42
CA SER A 431 7.99 10.69 21.35
C SER A 431 6.84 9.84 20.84
N PHE A 432 5.69 10.45 20.62
CA PHE A 432 4.46 9.78 20.18
C PHE A 432 4.06 10.28 18.79
N LYS A 433 3.39 9.46 18.00
CA LYS A 433 2.76 9.86 16.75
C LYS A 433 1.31 10.23 17.00
N VAL A 434 0.80 11.20 16.24
CA VAL A 434 -0.60 11.63 16.32
C VAL A 434 -1.53 10.53 15.82
N MET A 435 -2.68 10.37 16.49
CA MET A 435 -3.84 9.60 16.03
C MET A 435 -5.12 10.43 16.14
N ARG A 436 -6.09 10.13 15.28
CA ARG A 436 -7.32 10.92 15.11
C ARG A 436 -8.55 10.02 14.95
N GLY A 437 -9.75 10.61 15.04
CA GLY A 437 -11.02 9.98 14.64
C GLY A 437 -11.79 9.22 15.72
N GLY A 438 -11.11 8.70 16.74
CA GLY A 438 -11.76 7.78 17.68
C GLY A 438 -11.93 6.39 17.08
N SER A 439 -12.48 5.45 17.84
CA SER A 439 -12.58 4.04 17.47
C SER A 439 -13.91 3.41 17.87
N TRP A 440 -14.11 2.15 17.46
CA TRP A 440 -15.22 1.31 17.89
C TRP A 440 -15.35 1.18 19.41
N GLY A 441 -14.26 1.37 20.16
CA GLY A 441 -14.20 1.32 21.62
C GLY A 441 -14.35 2.68 22.29
N THR A 442 -14.37 3.77 21.51
CA THR A 442 -14.46 5.13 22.05
C THR A 442 -15.86 5.41 22.59
N GLU A 443 -15.94 5.76 23.87
CA GLU A 443 -17.16 6.26 24.50
C GLU A 443 -17.38 7.72 24.08
N ASP A 444 -18.58 8.02 23.58
CA ASP A 444 -19.01 9.39 23.29
C ASP A 444 -20.28 9.62 24.10
N GLY A 445 -20.18 10.47 25.13
CA GLY A 445 -21.21 10.71 26.13
C GLY A 445 -22.00 11.99 25.88
N GLU A 446 -23.16 12.12 26.54
CA GLU A 446 -23.97 13.35 26.53
C GLU A 446 -23.33 14.50 27.34
N ASP A 447 -22.15 14.29 27.93
CA ASP A 447 -21.46 15.17 28.87
C ASP A 447 -20.62 16.27 28.19
N GLY A 448 -20.68 16.38 26.86
CA GLY A 448 -19.93 17.37 26.08
C GLY A 448 -18.44 17.02 25.90
N LEU A 449 -18.00 15.85 26.38
CA LEU A 449 -16.66 15.32 26.16
C LEU A 449 -16.67 14.48 24.88
N THR A 450 -16.62 15.15 23.74
CA THR A 450 -16.88 14.52 22.44
C THR A 450 -15.62 13.83 21.91
N TYR A 451 -15.23 12.67 22.46
CA TYR A 451 -13.98 11.95 22.12
C TYR A 451 -13.90 11.50 20.66
N LEU A 452 -15.05 11.37 19.99
CA LEU A 452 -15.16 11.08 18.55
C LEU A 452 -15.03 12.32 17.65
N SER A 453 -15.01 13.53 18.21
CA SER A 453 -15.08 14.75 17.38
C SER A 453 -13.81 14.97 16.55
N ASN A 454 -13.98 15.66 15.43
CA ASN A 454 -12.94 16.03 14.47
C ASN A 454 -11.76 16.75 15.13
N VAL A 455 -11.98 17.40 16.27
CA VAL A 455 -10.98 18.20 16.98
C VAL A 455 -10.11 17.38 17.91
N ARG A 456 -10.53 16.18 18.34
CA ARG A 456 -9.87 15.41 19.40
C ARG A 456 -8.61 14.70 18.95
N ARG A 457 -7.50 15.02 19.59
CA ARG A 457 -6.20 14.49 19.25
C ARG A 457 -5.80 13.40 20.25
N PHE A 458 -5.23 12.33 19.73
CA PHE A 458 -4.69 11.23 20.52
C PHE A 458 -3.26 10.92 20.06
N SER A 459 -2.56 10.10 20.83
CA SER A 459 -1.15 9.82 20.57
C SER A 459 -0.82 8.36 20.83
N ILE A 460 0.08 7.79 20.04
CA ILE A 460 0.57 6.42 20.22
C ILE A 460 2.08 6.35 20.09
N PHE A 461 2.73 5.42 20.80
CA PHE A 461 4.13 5.11 20.50
C PHE A 461 4.23 4.50 19.10
N PRO A 462 5.21 4.88 18.28
CA PRO A 462 5.29 4.40 16.90
C PRO A 462 5.51 2.87 16.81
N GLU A 463 6.04 2.25 17.87
CA GLU A 463 6.22 0.80 17.98
C GLU A 463 4.95 0.05 18.44
N ASN A 464 3.99 0.72 19.07
CA ASN A 464 2.82 0.07 19.65
C ASN A 464 1.83 -0.37 18.56
N THR A 465 1.09 -1.43 18.89
CA THR A 465 0.02 -2.02 18.08
C THR A 465 -1.20 -2.16 18.97
N GLU A 466 -2.35 -1.63 18.55
CA GLU A 466 -3.58 -1.66 19.34
C GLU A 466 -4.74 -2.17 18.47
N SER A 467 -5.72 -2.84 19.09
CA SER A 467 -6.83 -3.49 18.39
C SER A 467 -7.88 -2.53 17.82
N ASP A 468 -7.75 -1.25 18.14
CA ASP A 468 -8.64 -0.18 17.70
C ASP A 468 -7.90 0.93 16.95
N VAL A 469 -6.65 0.67 16.54
CA VAL A 469 -5.79 1.59 15.79
C VAL A 469 -5.45 1.00 14.42
N GLY A 470 -5.74 1.78 13.38
CA GLY A 470 -5.39 1.53 11.98
C GLY A 470 -4.83 2.81 11.33
N PHE A 471 -5.04 2.95 10.02
CA PHE A 471 -4.61 4.12 9.27
C PHE A 471 -5.30 4.20 7.91
N ARG A 472 -5.23 5.37 7.27
CA ARG A 472 -5.49 5.55 5.84
C ARG A 472 -4.28 6.16 5.14
N ALA A 473 -4.16 5.90 3.83
CA ALA A 473 -3.08 6.45 3.02
C ALA A 473 -3.46 7.84 2.46
N ALA A 474 -2.47 8.68 2.26
CA ALA A 474 -2.55 9.96 1.58
C ALA A 474 -1.38 10.11 0.59
N ARG A 475 -1.47 11.06 -0.32
CA ARG A 475 -0.47 11.30 -1.36
C ARG A 475 -0.57 12.72 -1.86
N SER A 476 0.54 13.43 -1.96
CA SER A 476 0.52 14.77 -2.56
C SER A 476 0.41 14.69 -4.08
N ILE A 477 -0.36 15.58 -4.70
CA ILE A 477 -0.38 15.71 -6.15
C ILE A 477 0.62 16.81 -6.53
N ALA A 478 1.69 16.43 -7.22
CA ALA A 478 2.62 17.42 -7.77
C ALA A 478 1.84 18.41 -8.63
N GLY A 479 1.92 19.71 -8.30
CA GLY A 479 1.28 20.75 -9.08
C GLY A 479 1.70 20.66 -10.54
N GLY A 480 0.78 20.27 -11.42
CA GLY A 480 0.96 20.47 -12.85
C GLY A 480 1.18 21.96 -13.13
N PRO A 481 1.84 22.33 -14.25
CA PRO A 481 1.95 23.73 -14.61
C PRO A 481 0.55 24.34 -14.61
N SER A 482 0.38 25.45 -13.88
CA SER A 482 -0.85 26.23 -13.89
C SER A 482 -1.27 26.45 -15.34
N ARG A 483 -2.44 25.93 -15.70
CA ARG A 483 -3.00 26.09 -17.04
C ARG A 483 -3.39 27.53 -17.30
#